data_AF-A0A4R8GLD1-F1
#
_entry.id   AF-A0A4R8GLD1-F1
#
_cell.length_a   1.000
_cell.length_b   1.000
_cell.length_c   1.000
_cell.angle_alpha   90.00
_cell.angle_beta   90.00
_cell.angle_gamma   90.00
#
_symmetry.space_group_name_H-M   'P 1'
#
loop_
_entity.id
_entity.type
_entity.pdbx_description
1 polymer ?
#
loop_
_entity_poly.entity_id
_entity_poly.type
_entity_poly.pdbx_seq_one_letter_code
_entity_poly.pdbx_strand_id
1 'polypeptide(L)'
;ANQQGIAVYTINQDNVDSVLPQLEYDSAKKQEFRNLINSGKEITVPQKEVTISGWNGTGYIVENPDNGMGAYIISGGLNGGGLTIPQILALTVLIVCFSLLVSIAIVAFIELAVSLLINAILAITANILLAGPLTVYQIAKKDFLKDLANKLSGKFFKENGKKKMIATLAINTLLKKILSKLGI
;
A
#
# COMPACT_ATOMS: atom_id res chain seq x y z
N ALA A 1 27.40 40.29 -1.12
CA ALA A 1 28.29 41.25 -1.80
C ALA A 1 28.72 42.37 -0.85
N ASN A 2 27.82 43.28 -0.46
CA ASN A 2 28.16 44.47 0.37
C ASN A 2 28.89 44.15 1.69
N GLN A 3 28.42 43.16 2.45
CA GLN A 3 29.06 42.74 3.72
C GLN A 3 30.50 42.20 3.54
N GLN A 4 30.88 41.80 2.32
CA GLN A 4 32.18 41.23 1.99
C GLN A 4 33.05 42.22 1.20
N GLY A 5 32.61 43.47 1.03
CA GLY A 5 33.32 44.47 0.23
C GLY A 5 33.41 44.14 -1.26
N ILE A 6 32.56 43.23 -1.75
CA ILE A 6 32.53 42.84 -3.16
C ILE A 6 31.65 43.85 -3.91
N ALA A 7 32.22 44.52 -4.90
CA ALA A 7 31.49 45.47 -5.76
C ALA A 7 30.33 44.77 -6.48
N VAL A 8 29.26 45.52 -6.74
CA VAL A 8 28.11 45.08 -7.52
C VAL A 8 28.00 45.96 -8.75
N TYR A 9 27.85 45.35 -9.91
CA TYR A 9 27.81 46.01 -11.19
C TYR A 9 26.44 45.80 -11.84
N THR A 10 25.91 46.87 -12.43
CA THR A 10 24.82 46.80 -13.38
C THR A 10 25.40 46.90 -14.79
N ILE A 11 25.13 45.91 -15.62
CA ILE A 11 25.76 45.72 -16.94
C ILE A 11 24.69 45.64 -18.01
N ASN A 12 24.81 46.48 -19.02
CA ASN A 12 23.93 46.55 -20.18
C ASN A 12 24.75 46.74 -21.47
N GLN A 13 24.07 46.98 -22.59
CA GLN A 13 24.72 47.16 -23.89
C GLN A 13 25.78 48.27 -23.91
N ASP A 14 25.59 49.32 -23.13
CA ASP A 14 26.45 50.51 -23.18
C ASP A 14 27.80 50.30 -22.49
N ASN A 15 27.86 49.38 -21.51
CA ASN A 15 29.02 49.21 -20.64
C ASN A 15 29.61 47.79 -20.61
N VAL A 16 29.00 46.82 -21.31
CA VAL A 16 29.42 45.41 -21.27
C VAL A 16 30.91 45.23 -21.54
N ASP A 17 31.48 45.96 -22.51
CA ASP A 17 32.88 45.79 -22.89
C ASP A 17 33.87 46.38 -21.89
N SER A 18 33.43 47.33 -21.05
CA SER A 18 34.28 47.92 -20.01
C SER A 18 34.13 47.22 -18.66
N VAL A 19 32.94 46.69 -18.35
CA VAL A 19 32.63 46.10 -17.04
C VAL A 19 32.85 44.59 -17.02
N LEU A 20 32.45 43.85 -18.06
CA LEU A 20 32.56 42.38 -18.09
C LEU A 20 33.99 41.87 -17.85
N PRO A 21 35.06 42.53 -18.34
CA PRO A 21 36.44 42.13 -18.03
C PRO A 21 36.81 42.25 -16.55
N GLN A 22 36.16 43.14 -15.79
CA GLN A 22 36.44 43.40 -14.37
C GLN A 22 35.89 42.31 -13.43
N LEU A 23 34.94 41.51 -13.92
CA LEU A 23 34.37 40.42 -13.14
C LEU A 23 35.37 39.25 -13.01
N GLU A 24 35.46 38.62 -11.85
CA GLU A 24 36.34 37.48 -11.56
C GLU A 24 35.59 36.14 -11.76
N TYR A 25 34.89 35.98 -12.89
CA TYR A 25 34.21 34.74 -13.29
C TYR A 25 34.97 34.00 -14.39
N ASP A 26 34.68 32.70 -14.54
CA ASP A 26 35.18 31.91 -15.66
C ASP A 26 34.66 32.41 -17.03
N SER A 27 35.29 31.94 -18.10
CA SER A 27 34.96 32.36 -19.46
C SER A 27 33.54 31.96 -19.88
N ALA A 28 33.05 30.82 -19.41
CA ALA A 28 31.71 30.33 -19.74
C ALA A 28 30.63 31.24 -19.14
N LYS A 29 30.77 31.62 -17.87
CA LYS A 29 29.87 32.52 -17.15
C LYS A 29 29.92 33.94 -17.73
N LYS A 30 31.11 34.44 -18.07
CA LYS A 30 31.23 35.74 -18.78
C LYS A 30 30.54 35.71 -20.14
N GLN A 31 30.64 34.60 -20.88
CA GLN A 31 29.95 34.45 -22.17
C GLN A 31 28.42 34.39 -21.98
N GLU A 32 27.93 33.72 -20.94
CA GLU A 32 26.52 33.71 -20.58
C GLU A 32 25.98 35.13 -20.33
N PHE A 33 26.69 35.92 -19.51
CA PHE A 33 26.35 37.32 -19.26
C PHE A 33 26.33 38.16 -20.54
N ARG A 34 27.35 38.02 -21.39
CA ARG A 34 27.38 38.70 -22.68
C ARG A 34 26.20 38.33 -23.57
N ASN A 35 25.81 37.05 -23.59
CA ASN A 35 24.65 36.59 -24.37
C ASN A 35 23.33 37.18 -23.85
N LEU A 36 23.15 37.25 -22.52
CA LEU A 36 21.99 37.92 -21.91
C LEU A 36 21.95 39.39 -22.31
N ILE A 37 23.07 40.10 -22.19
CA ILE A 37 23.16 41.50 -22.57
C ILE A 37 22.86 41.68 -24.06
N ASN A 38 23.43 40.84 -24.95
CA ASN A 38 23.16 40.81 -26.39
C ASN A 38 21.69 40.54 -26.75
N SER A 39 20.91 39.95 -25.84
CA SER A 39 19.46 39.78 -25.99
C SER A 39 18.63 40.99 -25.50
N GLY A 40 19.28 42.14 -25.31
CA GLY A 40 18.65 43.37 -24.82
C GLY A 40 18.29 43.33 -23.34
N LYS A 41 19.01 42.53 -22.53
CA LYS A 41 18.79 42.45 -21.08
C LYS A 41 19.84 43.28 -20.34
N GLU A 42 19.47 43.74 -19.16
CA GLU A 42 20.38 44.31 -18.17
C GLU A 42 20.63 43.27 -17.08
N ILE A 43 21.86 43.17 -16.58
CA ILE A 43 22.19 42.27 -15.47
C ILE A 43 22.75 43.05 -14.30
N THR A 44 22.35 42.70 -13.08
CA THR A 44 22.97 43.20 -11.84
C THR A 44 23.65 42.04 -11.13
N VAL A 45 24.99 42.08 -11.05
CA VAL A 45 25.84 40.95 -10.63
C VAL A 45 27.00 41.43 -9.74
N PRO A 46 27.40 40.68 -8.70
CA PRO A 46 28.63 40.99 -7.96
C PRO A 46 29.88 40.82 -8.83
N GLN A 47 30.98 41.43 -8.43
CA GLN A 47 32.27 41.32 -9.14
C GLN A 47 32.75 39.86 -9.22
N LYS A 48 32.44 39.06 -8.21
CA LYS A 48 32.88 37.69 -8.06
C LYS A 48 31.91 36.90 -7.20
N GLU A 49 32.12 35.58 -7.13
CA GLU A 49 31.34 34.71 -6.25
C GLU A 49 31.41 35.17 -4.78
N VAL A 50 30.33 34.97 -4.05
CA VAL A 50 30.20 35.30 -2.63
C VAL A 50 30.18 34.01 -1.81
N THR A 51 30.79 34.05 -0.63
CA THR A 51 30.74 32.92 0.31
C THR A 51 29.85 33.24 1.49
N ILE A 52 28.67 32.62 1.59
CA ILE A 52 27.71 32.85 2.67
C ILE A 52 27.43 31.53 3.38
N SER A 53 27.78 31.43 4.67
CA SER A 53 27.50 30.24 5.49
C SER A 53 27.96 28.91 4.86
N GLY A 54 29.12 28.91 4.20
CA GLY A 54 29.70 27.74 3.53
C GLY A 54 29.18 27.48 2.11
N TRP A 55 28.16 28.20 1.66
CA TRP A 55 27.77 28.23 0.24
C TRP A 55 28.67 29.21 -0.52
N ASN A 56 29.26 28.75 -1.63
CA ASN A 56 29.98 29.60 -2.57
C ASN A 56 29.20 29.66 -3.89
N GLY A 57 28.88 30.86 -4.36
CA GLY A 57 28.19 31.05 -5.63
C GLY A 57 27.84 32.50 -5.93
N THR A 58 27.00 32.71 -6.94
CA THR A 58 26.60 34.04 -7.40
C THR A 58 25.09 34.15 -7.49
N GLY A 59 24.54 35.10 -6.73
CA GLY A 59 23.21 35.64 -6.96
C GLY A 59 23.29 36.84 -7.90
N TYR A 60 22.46 36.88 -8.94
CA TYR A 60 22.39 38.00 -9.89
C TYR A 60 20.97 38.18 -10.42
N ILE A 61 20.69 39.38 -10.90
CA ILE A 61 19.39 39.78 -11.45
C ILE A 61 19.55 39.93 -12.95
N VAL A 62 18.56 39.49 -13.71
CA VAL A 62 18.44 39.73 -15.15
C VAL A 62 17.13 40.47 -15.39
N GLU A 63 17.20 41.70 -15.85
CA GLU A 63 16.06 42.58 -16.06
C GLU A 63 15.85 42.86 -17.54
N ASN A 64 14.58 42.94 -17.95
CA ASN A 64 14.18 43.39 -19.26
C ASN A 64 13.78 44.87 -19.18
N PRO A 65 14.61 45.80 -19.66
CA PRO A 65 14.36 47.23 -19.50
C PRO A 65 13.06 47.68 -20.19
N ASP A 66 12.63 46.98 -21.25
CA ASP A 66 11.45 47.36 -22.04
C ASP A 66 10.13 47.24 -21.27
N ASN A 67 10.03 46.32 -20.32
CA ASN A 67 8.77 46.02 -19.61
C ASN A 67 8.94 45.86 -18.09
N GLY A 68 10.16 46.05 -17.57
CA GLY A 68 10.47 45.93 -16.14
C GLY A 68 10.38 44.52 -15.57
N MET A 69 10.28 43.48 -16.41
CA MET A 69 10.30 42.09 -15.93
C MET A 69 11.71 41.68 -15.54
N GLY A 70 11.88 41.06 -14.37
CA GLY A 70 13.18 40.59 -13.87
C GLY A 70 13.16 39.14 -13.41
N ALA A 71 14.28 38.45 -13.59
CA ALA A 71 14.57 37.14 -13.02
C ALA A 71 15.70 37.25 -11.99
N TYR A 72 15.51 36.62 -10.83
CA TYR A 72 16.49 36.54 -9.75
C TYR A 72 17.12 35.16 -9.78
N ILE A 73 18.41 35.09 -10.11
CA ILE A 73 19.11 33.83 -10.38
C ILE A 73 20.13 33.56 -9.28
N ILE A 74 20.19 32.30 -8.81
CA ILE A 74 21.22 31.80 -7.91
C ILE A 74 22.00 30.72 -8.66
N SER A 75 23.30 30.92 -8.79
CA SER A 75 24.25 29.97 -9.41
C SER A 75 25.30 29.54 -8.39
N GLY A 76 25.74 28.28 -8.43
CA GLY A 76 26.67 27.72 -7.44
C GLY A 76 26.33 26.30 -6.99
N GLY A 77 25.86 25.46 -7.93
CA GLY A 77 25.65 24.02 -7.73
C GLY A 77 24.33 23.61 -7.06
N LEU A 78 23.80 24.40 -6.12
CA LEU A 78 22.57 24.01 -5.40
C LEU A 78 21.28 24.59 -5.97
N ASN A 79 21.33 25.61 -6.83
CA ASN A 79 20.18 26.26 -7.52
C ASN A 79 18.82 26.17 -6.76
N GLY A 80 18.80 26.52 -5.46
CA GLY A 80 17.58 26.52 -4.64
C GLY A 80 17.24 25.25 -3.85
N GLY A 81 18.01 24.16 -3.97
CA GLY A 81 17.91 22.94 -3.17
C GLY A 81 18.65 21.77 -3.82
N GLY A 82 19.71 21.29 -3.17
CA GLY A 82 20.43 20.09 -3.59
C GLY A 82 20.76 19.21 -2.40
N LEU A 83 20.55 17.90 -2.55
CA LEU A 83 20.98 16.92 -1.57
C LEU A 83 22.45 16.59 -1.82
N THR A 84 23.26 16.63 -0.78
CA THR A 84 24.64 16.13 -0.83
C THR A 84 24.67 14.61 -1.04
N ILE A 85 25.77 14.07 -1.58
CA ILE A 85 25.93 12.62 -1.78
C ILE A 85 25.65 11.80 -0.49
N PRO A 86 26.13 12.20 0.71
CA PRO A 86 25.78 11.50 1.95
C PRO A 86 24.28 11.53 2.27
N GLN A 87 23.61 12.65 2.02
CA GLN A 87 22.16 12.77 2.23
C GLN A 87 21.37 11.88 1.26
N ILE A 88 21.80 11.80 0.00
CA ILE A 88 21.22 10.90 -1.00
C ILE A 88 21.40 9.44 -0.57
N LEU A 89 22.61 9.08 -0.11
CA LEU A 89 22.90 7.72 0.34
C LEU A 89 22.05 7.34 1.55
N ALA A 90 21.96 8.22 2.55
CA ALA A 90 21.14 8.01 3.74
C ALA A 90 19.66 7.82 3.39
N LEU A 91 19.12 8.67 2.50
CA LEU A 91 17.74 8.56 2.04
C LEU A 91 17.50 7.27 1.25
N THR A 92 18.44 6.88 0.40
CA THR A 92 18.37 5.65 -0.39
C THR A 92 18.34 4.42 0.52
N VAL A 93 19.24 4.37 1.52
CA VAL A 93 19.28 3.28 2.51
C VAL A 93 17.96 3.22 3.28
N LEU A 94 17.44 4.36 3.74
CA LEU A 94 16.17 4.42 4.46
C LEU A 94 15.01 3.85 3.63
N ILE A 95 14.91 4.25 2.36
CA ILE A 95 13.86 3.79 1.44
C ILE A 95 13.96 2.28 1.22
N VAL A 96 15.17 1.76 0.99
CA VAL A 96 15.39 0.32 0.79
C VAL A 96 15.01 -0.47 2.04
N CYS A 97 15.47 -0.05 3.23
CA CYS A 97 15.12 -0.69 4.50
C CYS A 97 13.61 -0.70 4.73
N PHE A 98 12.94 0.43 4.51
CA PHE A 98 11.49 0.53 4.66
C PHE A 98 10.75 -0.38 3.67
N SER A 99 11.20 -0.42 2.41
CA SER A 99 10.61 -1.26 1.37
C SER A 99 10.72 -2.75 1.71
N LEU A 100 11.86 -3.17 2.25
CA LEU A 100 12.07 -4.55 2.70
C LEU A 100 11.15 -4.92 3.87
N LEU A 101 11.03 -4.03 4.87
CA LEU A 101 10.14 -4.23 6.01
C LEU A 101 8.67 -4.38 5.58
N VAL A 102 8.22 -3.50 4.69
CA VAL A 102 6.86 -3.55 4.14
C VAL A 102 6.64 -4.84 3.34
N SER A 103 7.63 -5.26 2.54
CA SER A 103 7.54 -6.49 1.74
C SER A 103 7.35 -7.73 2.63
N ILE A 104 8.12 -7.83 3.73
CA ILE A 104 7.99 -8.93 4.69
C ILE A 104 6.60 -8.94 5.34
N ALA A 105 6.09 -7.78 5.73
CA ALA A 105 4.76 -7.67 6.34
C ALA A 105 3.65 -8.10 5.39
N ILE A 106 3.74 -7.73 4.10
CA ILE A 106 2.77 -8.13 3.08
C ILE A 106 2.79 -9.64 2.87
N VAL A 107 3.97 -10.26 2.74
CA VAL A 107 4.10 -11.71 2.56
C VAL A 107 3.51 -12.46 3.75
N ALA A 108 3.87 -12.08 4.97
CA ALA A 108 3.36 -12.71 6.19
C ALA A 108 1.82 -12.59 6.31
N PHE A 109 1.26 -11.44 5.91
CA PHE A 109 -0.19 -11.24 5.90
C PHE A 109 -0.90 -12.16 4.90
N ILE A 110 -0.35 -12.29 3.69
CA ILE A 110 -0.89 -13.18 2.65
C ILE A 110 -0.81 -14.64 3.11
N GLU A 111 0.34 -15.07 3.65
CA GLU A 111 0.52 -16.42 4.18
C GLU A 111 -0.50 -16.75 5.27
N LEU A 112 -0.74 -15.82 6.20
CA LEU A 112 -1.75 -15.98 7.24
C LEU A 112 -3.16 -16.11 6.65
N ALA A 113 -3.53 -15.23 5.72
CA ALA A 113 -4.85 -15.27 5.09
C ALA A 113 -5.10 -16.59 4.34
N VAL A 114 -4.11 -17.06 3.57
CA VAL A 114 -4.18 -18.33 2.85
C VAL A 114 -4.27 -19.50 3.82
N SER A 115 -3.47 -19.50 4.89
CA SER A 115 -3.50 -20.55 5.92
C SER A 115 -4.88 -20.67 6.58
N LEU A 116 -5.50 -19.54 6.93
CA LEU A 116 -6.85 -19.52 7.51
C LEU A 116 -7.90 -20.08 6.54
N LEU A 117 -7.83 -19.72 5.26
CA LEU A 117 -8.75 -20.25 4.24
C LEU A 117 -8.61 -21.77 4.06
N ILE A 118 -7.38 -22.27 3.97
CA ILE A 118 -7.12 -23.71 3.85
C ILE A 118 -7.67 -24.46 5.07
N ASN A 119 -7.40 -23.96 6.28
CA ASN A 119 -7.88 -24.58 7.51
C ASN A 119 -9.42 -24.60 7.60
N ALA A 120 -10.09 -23.54 7.13
CA ALA A 120 -11.55 -23.50 7.07
C ALA A 120 -12.12 -24.56 6.10
N ILE A 121 -11.53 -24.70 4.91
CA ILE A 121 -11.94 -25.69 3.91
C ILE A 121 -11.73 -27.11 4.44
N LEU A 122 -10.59 -27.38 5.07
CA LEU A 122 -10.29 -28.68 5.67
C LEU A 122 -11.29 -29.03 6.77
N ALA A 123 -11.63 -28.06 7.63
CA ALA A 123 -12.62 -28.26 8.70
C ALA A 123 -14.01 -28.62 8.15
N ILE A 124 -14.47 -27.91 7.11
CA ILE A 124 -15.75 -28.20 6.44
C ILE A 124 -15.73 -29.61 5.84
N THR A 125 -14.65 -29.94 5.12
CA THR A 125 -14.50 -31.25 4.45
C THR A 125 -14.49 -32.39 5.47
N ALA A 126 -13.76 -32.25 6.58
CA ALA A 126 -13.73 -33.23 7.65
C ALA A 126 -15.11 -33.41 8.31
N ASN A 127 -15.87 -32.32 8.50
CA ASN A 127 -17.21 -32.39 9.07
C ASN A 127 -18.17 -33.17 8.14
N ILE A 128 -18.16 -32.88 6.84
CA ILE A 128 -18.98 -33.60 5.86
C ILE A 128 -18.63 -35.09 5.84
N LEU A 129 -17.33 -35.43 5.82
CA LEU A 129 -16.89 -36.83 5.73
C LEU A 129 -17.22 -37.65 6.99
N LEU A 130 -17.11 -37.05 8.18
CA LEU A 130 -17.31 -37.77 9.45
C LEU A 130 -18.76 -37.73 9.93
N ALA A 131 -19.42 -36.57 9.87
CA ALA A 131 -20.78 -36.40 10.37
C ALA A 131 -21.85 -36.75 9.33
N GLY A 132 -21.54 -36.65 8.03
CA GLY A 132 -22.47 -36.98 6.94
C GLY A 132 -22.95 -38.43 6.99
N PRO A 133 -22.05 -39.44 6.97
CA PRO A 133 -22.45 -40.85 7.04
C PRO A 133 -23.21 -41.18 8.32
N LEU A 134 -22.82 -40.59 9.46
CA LEU A 134 -23.47 -40.82 10.73
C LEU A 134 -24.90 -40.25 10.73
N THR A 135 -25.09 -39.02 10.26
CA THR A 135 -26.42 -38.39 10.17
C THR A 135 -27.33 -39.16 9.21
N VAL A 136 -26.84 -39.56 8.03
CA VAL A 136 -27.58 -40.40 7.08
C VAL A 136 -27.96 -41.75 7.70
N TYR A 137 -27.03 -42.40 8.41
CA TYR A 137 -27.31 -43.66 9.10
C TYR A 137 -28.42 -43.51 10.16
N GLN A 138 -28.38 -42.44 10.98
CA GLN A 138 -29.40 -42.21 11.99
C GLN A 138 -30.78 -41.96 11.39
N ILE A 139 -30.86 -41.20 10.29
CA ILE A 139 -32.11 -40.96 9.56
C ILE A 139 -32.65 -42.27 8.96
N ALA A 140 -31.81 -43.01 8.23
CA ALA A 140 -32.20 -44.28 7.62
C ALA A 140 -32.67 -45.30 8.65
N LYS A 141 -31.97 -45.41 9.78
CA LYS A 141 -32.36 -46.27 10.91
C LYS A 141 -33.73 -45.86 11.47
N LYS A 142 -33.98 -44.57 11.68
CA LYS A 142 -35.27 -44.06 12.17
C LYS A 142 -36.43 -44.38 11.23
N ASP A 143 -36.25 -44.16 9.93
CA ASP A 143 -37.28 -44.43 8.93
C ASP A 143 -37.56 -45.93 8.78
N PHE A 144 -36.51 -46.76 8.77
CA PHE A 144 -36.65 -48.21 8.78
C PHE A 144 -37.43 -48.71 10.00
N LEU A 145 -37.09 -48.23 11.20
CA LEU A 145 -37.80 -48.63 12.42
C LEU A 145 -39.27 -48.20 12.39
N LYS A 146 -39.59 -47.04 11.80
CA LYS A 146 -40.96 -46.55 11.62
C LYS A 146 -41.75 -47.38 10.60
N ASP A 147 -41.15 -47.76 9.47
CA ASP A 147 -41.81 -48.63 8.49
C ASP A 147 -42.02 -50.05 9.04
N LEU A 148 -41.02 -50.59 9.73
CA LEU A 148 -41.11 -51.89 10.39
C LEU A 148 -42.25 -51.91 11.42
N ALA A 149 -42.35 -50.85 12.24
CA ALA A 149 -43.45 -50.66 13.17
C ALA A 149 -44.82 -50.74 12.49
N ASN A 150 -45.01 -49.98 11.41
CA ASN A 150 -46.27 -49.92 10.68
C ASN A 150 -46.64 -51.26 10.05
N LYS A 151 -45.67 -51.96 9.44
CA LYS A 151 -45.89 -53.28 8.81
C LYS A 151 -46.23 -54.36 9.83
N LEU A 152 -45.52 -54.39 10.97
CA LEU A 152 -45.82 -55.35 12.04
C LEU A 152 -47.22 -55.11 12.57
N SER A 153 -47.55 -53.86 12.90
CA SER A 153 -48.90 -53.44 13.29
C SER A 153 -49.93 -53.97 12.27
N GLY A 154 -49.79 -53.63 10.99
CA GLY A 154 -50.72 -54.05 9.92
C GLY A 154 -50.88 -55.57 9.76
N LYS A 155 -49.81 -56.37 9.85
CA LYS A 155 -49.87 -57.84 9.72
C LYS A 155 -50.54 -58.53 10.91
N PHE A 156 -50.42 -57.98 12.12
CA PHE A 156 -51.08 -58.52 13.32
C PHE A 156 -52.59 -58.25 13.36
N PHE A 157 -53.14 -57.41 12.47
CA PHE A 157 -54.52 -56.95 12.52
C PHE A 157 -55.53 -57.69 11.63
N LYS A 158 -55.31 -58.97 11.35
CA LYS A 158 -56.34 -59.81 10.70
C LYS A 158 -57.38 -60.40 11.67
N GLU A 159 -57.34 -60.11 12.97
CA GLU A 159 -58.35 -60.60 13.94
C GLU A 159 -58.89 -59.52 14.91
N ASN A 160 -60.23 -59.47 14.99
CA ASN A 160 -61.16 -58.93 16.00
C ASN A 160 -60.80 -57.67 16.84
N GLY A 161 -61.72 -56.70 16.80
CA GLY A 161 -61.56 -55.29 17.20
C GLY A 161 -61.07 -54.96 18.62
N LYS A 162 -61.21 -55.85 19.62
CA LYS A 162 -60.65 -55.62 20.98
C LYS A 162 -59.18 -56.02 21.10
N LYS A 163 -58.77 -57.13 20.46
CA LYS A 163 -57.35 -57.57 20.43
C LYS A 163 -56.49 -56.59 19.63
N LYS A 164 -57.07 -55.99 18.58
CA LYS A 164 -56.46 -54.91 17.78
C LYS A 164 -55.99 -53.72 18.62
N MET A 165 -56.81 -53.21 19.54
CA MET A 165 -56.46 -52.05 20.37
C MET A 165 -55.32 -52.38 21.35
N ILE A 166 -55.38 -53.53 22.03
CA ILE A 166 -54.36 -53.96 23.00
C ILE A 166 -53.03 -54.26 22.29
N ALA A 167 -53.06 -54.93 21.12
CA ALA A 167 -51.86 -55.19 20.33
C ALA A 167 -51.23 -53.89 19.79
N THR A 168 -52.04 -52.91 19.37
CA THR A 168 -51.54 -51.59 18.94
C THR A 168 -50.83 -50.87 20.08
N LEU A 169 -51.43 -50.87 21.28
CA LEU A 169 -50.83 -50.28 22.48
C LEU A 169 -49.55 -51.02 22.89
N ALA A 170 -49.55 -52.35 22.86
CA ALA A 170 -48.39 -53.16 23.20
C ALA A 170 -47.23 -52.96 22.22
N ILE A 171 -47.51 -52.95 20.90
CA ILE A 171 -46.52 -52.71 19.85
C ILE A 171 -45.96 -51.28 19.95
N ASN A 172 -46.81 -50.27 20.12
CA ASN A 172 -46.35 -48.89 20.31
C ASN A 172 -45.51 -48.72 21.58
N THR A 173 -45.84 -49.44 22.66
CA THR A 173 -45.06 -49.43 23.90
C THR A 173 -43.73 -50.14 23.74
N LEU A 174 -43.70 -51.28 23.05
CA LEU A 174 -42.48 -52.02 22.71
C LEU A 174 -41.56 -51.21 21.80
N LEU A 175 -42.11 -50.57 20.77
CA LEU A 175 -41.39 -49.66 19.89
C LEU A 175 -40.81 -48.49 20.67
N LYS A 176 -41.60 -47.81 21.51
CA LYS A 176 -41.08 -46.75 22.39
C LYS A 176 -39.95 -47.24 23.29
N LYS A 177 -40.05 -48.45 23.84
CA LYS A 177 -38.98 -49.07 24.65
C LYS A 177 -37.73 -49.41 23.83
N ILE A 178 -37.90 -49.93 22.61
CA ILE A 178 -36.80 -50.28 21.70
C ILE A 178 -36.10 -49.01 21.22
N LEU A 179 -36.84 -47.98 20.82
CA LEU A 179 -36.31 -46.67 20.44
C LEU A 179 -35.52 -46.05 21.59
N SER A 180 -36.11 -46.02 22.81
CA SER A 180 -35.43 -45.56 24.02
C SER A 180 -34.14 -46.33 24.33
N LYS A 181 -34.12 -47.66 24.18
CA LYS A 181 -32.89 -48.47 24.39
C LYS A 181 -31.84 -48.29 23.30
N LEU A 182 -32.27 -47.93 22.08
CA LEU A 182 -31.38 -47.62 20.97
C LEU A 182 -30.86 -46.17 21.00
N GLY A 183 -31.29 -45.37 21.98
CA GLY A 183 -30.86 -43.98 22.19
C GLY A 183 -31.44 -42.99 21.16
N ILE A 184 -32.61 -43.29 20.59
CA ILE A 184 -33.29 -42.49 19.55
C ILE A 184 -34.70 -42.11 20.00
#